data_AF-A0A6P0YJZ5-F1
#
_entry.id   AF-A0A6P0YJZ5-F1
#
_cell.length_a   1.000
_cell.length_b   1.000
_cell.length_c   1.000
_cell.angle_alpha   90.00
_cell.angle_beta   90.00
_cell.angle_gamma   90.00
#
_symmetry.space_group_name_H-M   'P 1'
#
loop_
_entity.id
_entity.type
_entity.pdbx_description
1 polymer ?
#
loop_
_entity_poly.entity_id
_entity_poly.type
_entity_poly.pdbx_seq_one_letter_code
_entity_poly.pdbx_strand_id
1 'polypeptide(L)'
;MLKIAIDGLDAVQATEEILEIEGIEGSYKIDADGNQKGIDLATILTIVGIGSGTSVIINNTLTIAEKIFQCFKKHEKKLEKVEIVSGEKRLLLKDATVEQIKDILESFG
;
A
#
# COMPACT_ATOMS: atom_id res chain seq x y z
N MET A 1 -6.46 -12.02 -1.61
CA MET A 1 -5.08 -11.47 -1.65
C MET A 1 -5.16 -9.96 -1.68
N LEU A 2 -4.34 -9.29 -0.88
CA LEU A 2 -4.27 -7.83 -0.83
C LEU A 2 -3.03 -7.36 -1.58
N LYS A 3 -3.19 -6.37 -2.44
CA LYS A 3 -2.11 -5.77 -3.24
C LYS A 3 -2.16 -4.26 -3.16
N ILE A 4 -1.01 -3.62 -3.18
CA ILE A 4 -0.87 -2.18 -3.34
C ILE A 4 0.01 -1.95 -4.57
N ALA A 5 -0.56 -1.38 -5.61
CA ALA A 5 0.16 -0.94 -6.80
C ALA A 5 0.55 0.53 -6.60
N ILE A 6 1.83 0.84 -6.75
CA ILE A 6 2.39 2.18 -6.58
C ILE A 6 3.17 2.52 -7.84
N ASP A 7 2.80 3.60 -8.51
CA ASP A 7 3.44 4.11 -9.71
C ASP A 7 3.99 5.50 -9.43
N GLY A 8 5.23 5.74 -9.85
CA GLY A 8 5.88 7.05 -9.83
C GLY A 8 7.35 7.01 -9.40
N LEU A 9 7.99 8.16 -9.45
CA LEU A 9 9.40 8.35 -9.09
C LEU A 9 9.80 7.81 -7.71
N ASP A 10 8.89 7.84 -6.73
CA ASP A 10 9.14 7.36 -5.36
C ASP A 10 8.45 6.03 -5.03
N ALA A 11 8.01 5.27 -6.05
CA ALA A 11 7.23 4.04 -5.85
C ALA A 11 7.97 3.00 -4.99
N VAL A 12 9.27 2.80 -5.25
CA VAL A 12 10.10 1.87 -4.47
C VAL A 12 10.19 2.32 -3.01
N GLN A 13 10.56 3.58 -2.77
CA GLN A 13 10.71 4.10 -1.41
C GLN A 13 9.38 4.06 -0.64
N ALA A 14 8.27 4.48 -1.26
CA ALA A 14 6.95 4.41 -0.65
C ALA A 14 6.55 2.97 -0.33
N THR A 15 6.91 2.01 -1.18
CA THR A 15 6.63 0.58 -0.96
C THR A 15 7.41 0.02 0.22
N GLU A 16 8.70 0.35 0.32
CA GLU A 16 9.55 -0.08 1.42
C GLU A 16 9.04 0.50 2.75
N GLU A 17 8.71 1.79 2.79
CA GLU A 17 8.15 2.42 3.99
C GLU A 17 6.81 1.79 4.42
N ILE A 18 5.97 1.35 3.46
CA ILE A 18 4.74 0.61 3.78
C ILE A 18 5.07 -0.78 4.33
N LEU A 19 6.04 -1.49 3.75
CA LEU A 19 6.43 -2.83 4.22
C LEU A 19 7.06 -2.80 5.62
N GLU A 20 7.70 -1.69 5.99
CA GLU A 20 8.23 -1.46 7.34
C GLU A 20 7.15 -1.17 8.39
N ILE A 21 5.88 -1.00 8.00
CA ILE A 21 4.78 -0.82 8.95
C ILE A 21 4.62 -2.09 9.78
N GLU A 22 4.82 -1.95 11.10
CA GLU A 22 4.60 -3.04 12.04
C GLU A 22 3.20 -3.67 11.88
N GLY A 23 3.18 -4.98 11.64
CA GLY A 23 1.96 -5.74 11.42
C GLY A 23 1.59 -5.94 9.95
N ILE A 24 2.34 -5.40 8.98
CA ILE A 24 2.26 -5.79 7.57
C ILE A 24 3.28 -6.89 7.29
N GLU A 25 2.83 -7.99 6.70
CA GLU A 25 3.71 -9.02 6.15
C GLU A 25 3.44 -9.16 4.66
N GLY A 26 4.49 -9.06 3.86
CA GLY A 26 4.37 -9.02 2.42
C GLY A 26 5.70 -9.11 1.71
N SER A 27 5.61 -9.07 0.38
CA SER A 27 6.74 -8.92 -0.51
C SER A 27 6.31 -8.04 -1.67
N TYR A 28 7.25 -7.27 -2.23
CA TYR A 28 6.97 -6.45 -3.38
C TYR A 28 7.78 -6.91 -4.58
N LYS A 29 7.29 -6.57 -5.77
CA LYS A 29 8.03 -6.67 -7.02
C LYS A 29 8.14 -5.28 -7.62
N ILE A 30 9.28 -4.99 -8.21
CA ILE A 30 9.47 -3.82 -9.05
C ILE A 30 8.99 -4.22 -10.44
N ASP A 31 7.92 -3.59 -10.90
CA ASP A 31 7.41 -3.76 -12.25
C ASP A 31 8.10 -2.69 -13.11
N ALA A 32 9.27 -3.04 -13.62
CA ALA A 32 10.00 -2.21 -14.58
C ALA A 32 9.55 -2.57 -16.01
N ASP A 33 8.25 -2.69 -16.25
CA ASP A 33 7.75 -2.79 -17.62
C ASP A 33 7.72 -1.38 -18.21
N GLY A 34 8.80 -1.06 -18.93
CA GLY A 34 9.08 0.27 -19.45
C GLY A 34 8.00 0.76 -20.42
N ASN A 35 6.99 1.46 -19.91
CA ASN A 35 6.20 2.35 -20.75
C ASN A 35 7.00 3.63 -20.97
N GLN A 36 7.60 3.68 -22.15
CA GLN A 36 8.04 4.79 -22.96
C GLN A 36 7.31 6.13 -22.68
N LYS A 37 7.60 6.79 -21.55
CA LYS A 37 7.49 8.23 -21.29
C LYS A 37 7.74 8.52 -19.81
N GLY A 38 8.99 8.81 -19.45
CA GLY A 38 9.30 9.31 -18.10
C GLY A 38 9.89 8.26 -17.18
N ILE A 39 10.46 8.71 -16.08
CA ILE A 39 11.41 8.00 -15.21
C ILE A 39 10.61 7.27 -14.11
N ASP A 40 9.41 6.82 -14.42
CA ASP A 40 8.44 6.36 -13.43
C ASP A 40 8.65 4.87 -13.17
N LEU A 41 8.99 4.55 -11.92
CA LEU A 41 9.11 3.19 -11.42
C LEU A 41 7.72 2.74 -10.94
N ALA A 42 7.38 1.48 -11.21
CA ALA A 42 6.18 0.87 -10.64
C ALA A 42 6.57 -0.24 -9.67
N THR A 43 5.83 -0.37 -8.58
CA THR A 43 5.96 -1.46 -7.64
C THR A 43 4.60 -2.06 -7.31
N ILE A 44 4.60 -3.37 -7.10
CA ILE A 44 3.43 -4.12 -6.67
C ILE A 44 3.77 -4.80 -5.36
N LEU A 45 3.30 -4.21 -4.26
CA LEU A 45 3.35 -4.82 -2.93
C LEU A 45 2.23 -5.85 -2.81
N THR A 46 2.58 -7.08 -2.45
CA THR A 46 1.63 -8.14 -2.13
C THR A 46 1.67 -8.38 -0.62
N ILE A 47 0.56 -8.09 0.06
CA ILE A 47 0.40 -8.31 1.49
C ILE A 47 -0.22 -9.69 1.69
N VAL A 48 0.48 -10.55 2.43
CA VAL A 48 0.12 -11.94 2.72
C VAL A 48 -0.41 -12.11 4.15
N GLY A 49 -0.14 -11.15 5.04
CA GLY A 49 -0.60 -11.16 6.42
C GLY A 49 -0.76 -9.74 6.96
N ILE A 50 -1.78 -9.56 7.79
CA ILE A 50 -1.96 -8.36 8.62
C ILE A 50 -2.09 -8.87 10.06
N GLY A 51 -1.09 -8.62 10.91
CA GLY A 51 -1.14 -8.92 12.34
C GLY A 51 -0.54 -10.25 12.83
N SER A 52 0.38 -10.89 12.09
CA SER A 52 0.93 -12.21 12.47
C SER A 52 2.25 -12.19 13.28
N GLY A 53 2.67 -11.03 13.78
CA GLY A 53 3.73 -10.92 14.79
C GLY A 53 3.21 -11.19 16.21
N THR A 54 4.08 -11.59 17.14
CA THR A 54 3.78 -11.92 18.55
C THR A 54 3.13 -10.79 19.40
N SER A 55 2.76 -9.65 18.80
CA SER A 55 1.95 -8.61 19.42
C SER A 55 0.48 -8.77 19.01
N VAL A 56 -0.17 -9.75 19.65
CA VAL A 56 -1.63 -9.78 19.78
C VAL A 56 -2.04 -8.54 20.58
N ILE A 57 -2.60 -7.50 19.95
CA ILE A 57 -3.79 -6.77 20.44
C ILE A 57 -4.55 -6.16 19.25
N ILE A 58 -5.60 -6.85 18.80
CA ILE A 58 -6.95 -6.34 18.49
C ILE A 58 -7.02 -4.81 18.21
N ASN A 59 -7.26 -4.41 16.96
CA ASN A 59 -7.50 -3.05 16.41
C ASN A 59 -6.35 -2.37 15.61
N ASN A 60 -5.41 -3.12 15.03
CA ASN A 60 -4.29 -2.55 14.27
C ASN A 60 -4.66 -2.04 12.84
N THR A 61 -5.81 -2.42 12.28
CA THR A 61 -6.15 -2.08 10.88
C THR A 61 -6.35 -0.58 10.65
N LEU A 62 -6.89 0.15 11.64
CA LEU A 62 -6.99 1.60 11.58
C LEU A 62 -5.60 2.25 11.58
N THR A 63 -4.71 1.82 12.48
CA THR A 63 -3.34 2.35 12.56
C THR A 63 -2.53 2.04 11.31
N ILE A 64 -2.71 0.86 10.72
CA ILE A 64 -2.10 0.49 9.44
C ILE A 64 -2.66 1.38 8.32
N ALA A 65 -3.98 1.59 8.27
CA ALA A 65 -4.61 2.48 7.30
C ALA A 65 -4.09 3.92 7.41
N GLU A 66 -3.95 4.44 8.63
CA GLU A 66 -3.37 5.76 8.90
C GLU A 66 -1.93 5.84 8.40
N LYS A 67 -1.09 4.84 8.70
CA LYS A 67 0.32 4.82 8.27
C LYS A 67 0.46 4.71 6.75
N ILE A 68 -0.35 3.89 6.10
CA ILE A 68 -0.40 3.80 4.63
C ILE A 68 -0.78 5.16 4.04
N PHE A 69 -1.82 5.81 4.58
CA PHE A 69 -2.25 7.13 4.12
C PHE A 69 -1.19 8.21 4.35
N GLN A 70 -0.50 8.19 5.50
CA GLN A 70 0.62 9.11 5.79
C GLN A 70 1.80 8.90 4.85
N CYS A 71 2.17 7.65 4.56
CA CYS A 71 3.21 7.32 3.59
C CYS A 71 2.83 7.85 2.19
N PHE A 72 1.58 7.62 1.76
CA PHE A 72 1.06 8.19 0.53
C PHE A 72 1.15 9.73 0.52
N LYS A 73 0.71 10.41 1.58
CA LYS A 73 0.76 11.88 1.65
C LYS A 73 2.18 12.44 1.66
N LYS A 74 3.14 11.73 2.26
CA LYS A 74 4.56 12.08 2.22
C LYS A 74 5.12 12.07 0.80
N HIS A 75 4.65 11.12 -0.02
CA HIS A 75 5.16 10.88 -1.38
C HIS A 75 4.24 11.39 -2.50
N GLU A 76 3.05 11.92 -2.17
CA GLU A 76 1.95 12.26 -3.11
C GLU A 76 2.40 13.08 -4.33
N LYS A 77 3.38 13.96 -4.19
CA LYS A 77 3.89 14.80 -5.30
C LYS A 77 4.76 14.04 -6.32
N LYS A 78 5.26 12.87 -5.95
CA LYS A 78 6.16 12.03 -6.74
C LYS A 78 5.51 10.68 -7.12
N LEU A 79 4.28 10.43 -6.67
CA LEU A 79 3.50 9.26 -7.03
C LEU A 79 2.45 9.67 -8.06
N GLU A 80 2.44 8.98 -9.18
CA GLU A 80 1.44 9.18 -10.22
C GLU A 80 0.13 8.47 -9.88
N LYS A 81 0.23 7.26 -9.33
CA LYS A 81 -0.92 6.42 -9.00
C LYS A 81 -0.61 5.51 -7.82
N VAL A 82 -1.55 5.39 -6.89
CA VAL A 82 -1.48 4.40 -5.80
C VAL A 82 -2.85 3.75 -5.65
N GLU A 83 -2.91 2.42 -5.77
CA GLU A 83 -4.15 1.65 -5.76
C GLU A 83 -4.03 0.45 -4.81
N ILE A 84 -4.98 0.31 -3.87
CA ILE A 84 -5.14 -0.89 -3.03
C ILE A 84 -6.19 -1.78 -3.67
N VAL A 85 -5.87 -3.07 -3.82
CA VAL A 85 -6.75 -4.08 -4.41
C VAL A 85 -6.89 -5.25 -3.45
N SER A 86 -8.13 -5.58 -3.07
CA SER A 86 -8.46 -6.76 -2.26
C SER A 86 -9.65 -7.49 -2.89
N GLY A 87 -9.37 -8.61 -3.57
CA GLY A 87 -10.40 -9.32 -4.36
C GLY A 87 -10.99 -8.42 -5.45
N GLU A 88 -12.30 -8.19 -5.41
CA GLU A 88 -13.02 -7.29 -6.34
C GLU A 88 -13.01 -5.82 -5.90
N LYS A 89 -12.65 -5.54 -4.63
CA LYS A 89 -12.55 -4.17 -4.12
C LYS A 89 -11.28 -3.51 -4.62
N ARG A 90 -11.40 -2.27 -5.10
CA ARG A 90 -10.26 -1.42 -5.49
C ARG A 90 -10.45 -0.02 -4.91
N LEU A 91 -9.36 0.57 -4.45
CA LEU A 91 -9.35 1.89 -3.84
C LEU A 91 -8.13 2.68 -4.32
N LEU A 92 -8.37 3.84 -4.95
CA LEU A 92 -7.33 4.78 -5.35
C LEU A 92 -7.01 5.71 -4.17
N LEU A 93 -5.77 5.75 -3.67
CA LEU A 93 -5.47 6.53 -2.46
C LEU A 93 -5.60 8.05 -2.64
N LYS A 94 -5.51 8.55 -3.88
CA LYS A 94 -5.60 9.98 -4.19
C LYS A 94 -6.90 10.63 -3.69
N ASP A 95 -7.99 9.87 -3.75
CA ASP A 95 -9.33 10.32 -3.36
C ASP A 95 -9.90 9.51 -2.17
N ALA A 96 -9.06 8.69 -1.53
CA ALA A 96 -9.48 7.82 -0.43
C ALA A 96 -9.40 8.52 0.92
N THR A 97 -10.27 8.09 1.85
CA THR A 97 -10.13 8.38 3.28
C THR A 97 -9.46 7.22 4.01
N VAL A 98 -8.92 7.50 5.21
CA VAL A 98 -8.39 6.47 6.11
C VAL A 98 -9.45 5.40 6.41
N GLU A 99 -10.73 5.77 6.54
CA GLU A 99 -11.82 4.82 6.77
C GLU A 99 -12.04 3.87 5.59
N GLN A 100 -11.91 4.36 4.35
CA GLN A 100 -12.01 3.50 3.16
C GLN A 100 -10.81 2.56 3.05
N ILE A 101 -9.60 3.03 3.41
CA ILE A 101 -8.41 2.19 3.48
C ILE A 101 -8.61 1.12 4.56
N LYS A 102 -9.13 1.48 5.72
CA LYS A 102 -9.47 0.53 6.78
C LYS A 102 -10.46 -0.53 6.29
N ASP A 103 -11.55 -0.15 5.63
CA ASP A 103 -12.57 -1.08 5.12
C ASP A 103 -11.98 -2.13 4.15
N ILE A 104 -11.12 -1.69 3.22
CA ILE A 104 -10.51 -2.61 2.24
C ILE A 104 -9.49 -3.56 2.90
N LEU A 105 -8.77 -3.10 3.94
CA LEU A 105 -7.86 -3.92 4.73
C LEU A 105 -8.61 -4.91 5.64
N GLU A 106 -9.70 -4.48 6.29
CA GLU A 106 -10.57 -5.35 7.10
C GLU A 106 -11.27 -6.41 6.24
N SER A 107 -11.50 -6.13 4.96
CA SER A 107 -12.08 -7.12 4.03
C SER A 107 -11.09 -8.23 3.62
N PHE A 108 -9.80 -8.08 3.94
CA PHE A 108 -8.78 -9.08 3.67
C PHE A 108 -8.59 -10.08 4.83
N GLY A 109 -8.71 -9.60 6.08
CA GLY A 109 -8.61 -10.41 7.31
C GLY A 109 -9.92 -11.07 7.69
#